data_AF-A0A1S4LLW8-F1
#
_entry.id   AF-A0A1S4LLW8-F1
#
_cell.length_a   1.000
_cell.length_b   1.000
_cell.length_c   1.000
_cell.angle_alpha   90.00
_cell.angle_beta   90.00
_cell.angle_gamma   90.00
#
_symmetry.space_group_name_H-M   'P 1'
#
loop_
_entity.id
_entity.type
_entity.pdbx_description
1 polymer ?
#
loop_
_entity_poly.entity_id
_entity_poly.type
_entity_poly.pdbx_seq_one_letter_code
_entity_poly.pdbx_strand_id
1 'polypeptide(L)'
;KGEVWKLIEQCKSIFSDLPGWTNLITCDLKLTTEEPVQIRQHALPFSVQKTVKREITEMLQLNLIERFISPFNAPVVIVRHTDGSSRFRVDYWRLR
;
A
#
# COMPACT_ATOMS: atom_id res chain seq x y z
N LYS A 1 35.43 10.67 0.67
CA LYS A 1 34.10 11.32 0.80
C LYS A 1 33.48 11.71 -0.56
N GLY A 2 34.24 12.21 -1.54
CA GLY A 2 33.68 12.60 -2.85
C GLY A 2 33.21 11.46 -3.76
N GLU A 3 33.79 10.27 -3.65
CA GLU A 3 33.41 9.10 -4.48
C GLU A 3 32.02 8.56 -4.13
N VAL A 4 31.67 8.54 -2.84
CA VAL A 4 30.35 8.09 -2.37
C VAL A 4 29.23 8.98 -2.93
N TRP A 5 29.42 10.30 -2.91
CA TRP A 5 28.43 11.24 -3.46
C TRP A 5 28.26 11.10 -4.98
N LYS A 6 29.35 10.84 -5.71
CA LYS A 6 29.27 10.53 -7.15
C LYS A 6 28.44 9.27 -7.42
N LEU A 7 28.62 8.23 -6.61
CA LEU A 7 27.86 6.99 -6.74
C LEU A 7 26.37 7.20 -6.41
N ILE A 8 26.05 7.95 -5.35
CA ILE A 8 24.66 8.27 -5.00
C ILE A 8 23.96 9.03 -6.13
N GLU A 9 24.63 10.01 -6.74
CA GLU A 9 24.04 10.77 -7.85
C GLU A 9 23.88 9.90 -9.11
N GLN A 10 24.84 9.02 -9.40
CA GLN A 10 24.74 8.06 -10.51
C GLN A 10 23.60 7.05 -10.31
N CYS A 11 23.39 6.62 -9.07
CA CYS A 11 22.38 5.63 -8.69
C CYS A 11 21.11 6.27 -8.10
N LYS A 12 20.81 7.53 -8.44
CA LYS A 12 19.68 8.29 -7.88
C LYS A 12 18.34 7.59 -8.06
N SER A 13 18.16 6.84 -9.15
CA SER A 13 16.96 6.04 -9.39
C SER A 13 16.81 4.85 -8.43
N ILE A 14 17.93 4.28 -7.97
CA ILE A 14 17.96 3.15 -7.04
C ILE A 14 17.71 3.63 -5.60
N PHE A 15 18.26 4.80 -5.25
CA PHE A 15 18.17 5.39 -3.91
C PHE A 15 16.97 6.34 -3.75
N SER A 16 15.95 6.21 -4.60
CA SER A 16 14.71 6.98 -4.48
C SER A 16 13.84 6.43 -3.34
N ASP A 17 13.31 7.32 -2.50
CA ASP A 17 12.29 6.97 -1.50
C ASP A 17 10.92 6.67 -2.13
N LEU A 18 10.73 7.09 -3.39
CA LEU A 18 9.53 6.79 -4.16
C LEU A 18 9.65 5.40 -4.79
N PRO A 19 8.54 4.62 -4.82
CA PRO A 19 8.51 3.32 -5.45
C PRO A 19 8.77 3.44 -6.96
N GLY A 20 9.58 2.51 -7.48
CA GLY A 20 9.82 2.35 -8.91
C GLY A 20 8.73 1.52 -9.59
N TRP A 21 8.72 1.57 -10.92
CA TRP A 21 7.78 0.83 -11.77
C TRP A 21 8.54 -0.08 -12.73
N THR A 22 7.93 -1.20 -13.10
CA THR A 22 8.46 -2.08 -14.15
C THR A 22 7.34 -2.49 -15.09
N ASN A 23 7.67 -2.55 -16.38
CA ASN A 23 6.81 -3.07 -17.45
C ASN A 23 7.28 -4.45 -17.95
N LEU A 24 8.25 -5.08 -17.27
CA LEU A 24 8.83 -6.35 -17.70
C LEU A 24 7.90 -7.54 -17.45
N ILE A 25 7.11 -7.50 -16.37
CA ILE A 25 6.26 -8.61 -15.92
C ILE A 25 4.95 -8.04 -15.38
N THR A 26 3.84 -8.70 -15.68
CA THR A 26 2.54 -8.47 -15.05
C THR A 26 2.27 -9.55 -14.00
N CYS A 27 1.59 -9.18 -12.91
CA CYS A 27 1.18 -10.13 -11.88
C CYS A 27 -0.19 -10.71 -12.25
N ASP A 28 -0.22 -11.99 -12.62
CA ASP A 28 -1.46 -12.75 -12.82
C ASP A 28 -1.73 -13.62 -11.58
N LEU A 29 -2.86 -13.37 -10.92
CA LEU A 29 -3.24 -14.03 -9.67
C LEU A 29 -4.25 -15.14 -9.97
N LYS A 30 -3.83 -16.40 -9.88
CA LYS A 30 -4.71 -17.56 -10.01
C LYS A 30 -5.50 -17.78 -8.72
N LEU A 31 -6.82 -17.74 -8.81
CA LEU A 31 -7.71 -17.97 -7.67
C LEU A 31 -7.87 -19.48 -7.40
N THR A 32 -8.10 -19.82 -6.13
CA THR A 32 -8.46 -21.19 -5.70
C THR A 32 -9.96 -21.44 -5.79
N THR A 33 -10.77 -20.38 -5.71
CA THR A 33 -12.23 -20.40 -5.84
C THR A 33 -12.71 -19.15 -6.56
N GLU A 34 -13.81 -19.27 -7.29
CA GLU A 34 -14.50 -18.16 -7.98
C GLU A 34 -15.47 -17.40 -7.05
N GLU A 35 -15.71 -17.90 -5.84
CA GLU A 35 -16.61 -17.26 -4.88
C GLU A 35 -15.97 -15.99 -4.27
N PRO A 36 -16.61 -14.82 -4.38
CA PRO A 36 -16.02 -13.59 -3.90
C PRO A 36 -16.07 -13.48 -2.38
N VAL A 37 -14.92 -13.16 -1.78
CA VAL A 37 -14.84 -12.83 -0.35
C VAL A 37 -15.06 -11.33 -0.16
N GLN A 38 -16.21 -10.97 0.43
CA GLN A 38 -16.57 -9.58 0.74
C GLN A 38 -16.74 -9.38 2.25
N ILE A 39 -15.80 -8.67 2.86
CA ILE A 39 -15.78 -8.43 4.30
C ILE A 39 -16.08 -6.96 4.56
N ARG A 40 -17.05 -6.67 5.41
CA ARG A 40 -17.42 -5.29 5.73
C ARG A 40 -16.27 -4.55 6.44
N GLN A 41 -16.01 -3.31 6.01
CA GLN A 41 -15.09 -2.42 6.71
C GLN A 41 -15.57 -2.12 8.13
N HIS A 42 -14.71 -2.35 9.12
CA HIS A 42 -14.96 -1.95 10.50
C HIS A 42 -14.92 -0.42 10.64
N ALA A 43 -15.74 0.12 11.54
CA ALA A 43 -15.76 1.55 11.81
C ALA A 43 -14.38 2.04 12.27
N LEU A 44 -13.86 3.05 11.59
CA LEU A 44 -12.56 3.63 11.91
C LEU A 44 -12.70 4.66 13.04
N PRO A 45 -11.94 4.54 14.14
CA PRO A 45 -11.90 5.56 15.19
C PRO A 45 -11.58 6.94 14.62
N PHE A 46 -12.22 7.99 15.14
CA PHE A 46 -12.01 9.38 14.67
C PHE A 46 -10.54 9.79 14.65
N SER A 47 -9.76 9.34 15.63
CA SER A 47 -8.33 9.64 15.73
C SER A 47 -7.50 9.14 14.54
N VAL A 48 -7.93 8.07 13.84
CA VAL A 48 -7.16 7.48 12.74
C VAL A 48 -7.68 7.87 11.35
N GLN A 49 -8.90 8.43 11.26
CA GLN A 49 -9.50 8.78 9.97
C GLN A 49 -8.67 9.78 9.17
N LYS A 50 -8.05 10.75 9.84
CA LYS A 50 -7.19 11.75 9.18
C LYS A 50 -5.95 11.09 8.55
N THR A 51 -5.31 10.18 9.29
CA THR A 51 -4.16 9.41 8.81
C THR A 51 -4.56 8.57 7.62
N VAL A 52 -5.64 7.78 7.73
CA VAL A 52 -6.17 6.94 6.63
C VAL A 52 -6.39 7.73 5.35
N LYS A 53 -7.03 8.90 5.45
CA LYS A 53 -7.29 9.76 4.29
C LYS A 53 -5.99 10.23 3.65
N ARG A 54 -5.00 10.64 4.44
CA ARG A 54 -3.70 11.09 3.94
C ARG A 54 -2.99 9.97 3.17
N GLU A 55 -2.87 8.78 3.76
CA GLU A 55 -2.19 7.63 3.12
C GLU A 55 -2.87 7.26 1.79
N ILE A 56 -4.22 7.25 1.75
CA ILE A 56 -4.98 6.98 0.52
C ILE A 56 -4.70 8.04 -0.55
N THR A 57 -4.68 9.32 -0.16
CA THR A 57 -4.39 10.42 -1.09
C THR A 57 -2.97 10.31 -1.65
N GLU A 58 -1.97 10.02 -0.82
CA GLU A 58 -0.58 9.84 -1.24
C GLU A 58 -0.44 8.65 -2.20
N MET A 59 -1.03 7.49 -1.86
CA MET A 59 -1.00 6.31 -2.75
C MET A 59 -1.69 6.56 -4.09
N LEU A 60 -2.80 7.31 -4.12
CA LEU A 60 -3.46 7.72 -5.37
C LEU A 60 -2.57 8.66 -6.20
N GLN A 61 -1.90 9.62 -5.56
CA GLN A 61 -0.99 10.54 -6.25
C GLN A 61 0.24 9.82 -6.84
N LEU A 62 0.73 8.79 -6.16
CA LEU A 62 1.81 7.93 -6.63
C LEU A 62 1.35 6.88 -7.64
N ASN A 63 0.07 6.81 -7.97
CA ASN A 63 -0.55 5.78 -8.82
C ASN A 63 -0.38 4.34 -8.30
N LEU A 64 -0.15 4.16 -6.98
CA LEU A 64 -0.02 2.83 -6.36
C LEU A 64 -1.35 2.09 -6.23
N ILE A 65 -2.44 2.85 -6.09
CA ILE A 65 -3.81 2.33 -6.01
C ILE A 65 -4.70 3.10 -6.97
N GLU A 66 -5.84 2.50 -7.31
CA GLU A 66 -6.87 3.10 -8.14
C GLU A 66 -8.26 2.94 -7.52
N ARG A 67 -9.23 3.69 -8.04
CA ARG A 67 -10.63 3.59 -7.61
C ARG A 67 -11.36 2.61 -8.52
N PHE A 68 -11.94 1.57 -7.94
CA PHE A 68 -12.68 0.54 -8.66
C PHE A 68 -13.84 -0.01 -7.82
N ILE A 69 -14.83 -0.62 -8.48
CA ILE A 69 -15.95 -1.31 -7.84
C ILE A 69 -15.72 -2.82 -7.98
N SER A 70 -15.29 -3.46 -6.88
CA SER A 70 -14.97 -4.89 -6.86
C SER A 70 -16.03 -5.72 -6.12
N PRO A 71 -16.31 -6.96 -6.56
CA PRO A 71 -17.07 -7.91 -5.76
C PRO A 71 -16.29 -8.41 -4.53
N PHE A 72 -14.95 -8.24 -4.52
CA PHE A 72 -14.08 -8.58 -3.39
C PHE A 72 -13.85 -7.37 -2.48
N ASN A 73 -13.82 -7.59 -1.17
CA ASN A 73 -13.42 -6.54 -0.23
C ASN A 73 -12.73 -7.11 1.01
N ALA A 74 -11.57 -6.55 1.36
CA ALA A 74 -10.84 -6.82 2.59
C ALA A 74 -10.75 -5.53 3.42
N PRO A 75 -10.95 -5.57 4.74
CA PRO A 75 -11.01 -4.36 5.54
C PRO A 75 -9.61 -3.79 5.79
N VAL A 76 -9.51 -2.47 5.85
CA VAL A 76 -8.32 -1.74 6.27
C VAL A 76 -8.26 -1.68 7.79
N VAL A 77 -7.08 -1.94 8.34
CA VAL A 77 -6.76 -1.87 9.76
C VAL A 77 -5.56 -0.95 9.98
N ILE A 78 -5.64 -0.14 11.03
CA ILE A 78 -4.56 0.78 11.42
C ILE A 78 -3.91 0.26 12.69
N VAL A 79 -2.61 -0.03 12.60
CA VAL A 79 -1.84 -0.58 13.70
C VAL A 79 -0.90 0.50 14.22
N ARG A 80 -0.98 0.80 15.52
CA ARG A 80 -0.03 1.68 16.19
C ARG A 80 1.28 0.92 16.41
N HIS A 81 2.39 1.55 16.06
CA HIS A 81 3.71 1.05 16.34
C HIS A 81 4.24 1.64 17.65
N THR A 82 5.28 1.04 18.22
CA THR A 82 5.86 1.40 19.52
C THR A 82 6.55 2.77 19.49
N ASP A 83 6.98 3.23 18.32
CA ASP A 83 7.53 4.56 18.06
C ASP A 83 6.45 5.66 17.97
N GLY A 84 5.17 5.31 18.14
CA GLY A 84 4.04 6.24 18.03
C GLY A 84 3.52 6.44 16.61
N SER A 85 4.17 5.89 15.60
CA SER A 85 3.69 5.91 14.21
C SER A 85 2.49 4.99 14.02
N SER A 86 1.72 5.18 12.95
CA SER A 86 0.58 4.32 12.59
C SER A 86 0.82 3.70 11.22
N ARG A 87 0.61 2.39 11.09
CA ARG A 87 0.77 1.65 9.84
C ARG A 87 -0.59 1.38 9.21
N PHE A 88 -0.73 1.75 7.94
CA PHE A 88 -1.87 1.38 7.09
C PHE A 88 -1.71 -0.07 6.63
N ARG A 89 -2.67 -0.94 6.95
CA ARG A 89 -2.65 -2.36 6.54
C ARG A 89 -4.02 -2.81 6.04
N VAL A 90 -4.02 -3.83 5.19
CA VAL A 90 -5.23 -4.54 4.78
C VAL A 90 -5.22 -5.91 5.46
N ASP A 91 -6.35 -6.29 6.04
CA ASP A 91 -6.53 -7.59 6.67
C ASP A 91 -6.96 -8.63 5.63
N TYR A 92 -5.99 -9.43 5.20
CA TYR A 92 -6.19 -10.51 4.24
C TYR A 92 -6.37 -11.89 4.91
N TRP A 93 -6.59 -11.98 6.23
CA TRP A 93 -6.67 -13.27 6.91
C TRP A 93 -7.77 -14.20 6.39
N ARG A 94 -8.85 -13.63 5.87
CA ARG A 94 -9.98 -14.35 5.28
C ARG A 94 -9.79 -14.72 3.79
N LEU A 95 -8.65 -14.37 3.18
CA LEU A 95 -8.31 -14.76 1.80
C LEU A 95 -7.47 -16.04 1.72
N ARG A 96 -7.33 -16.77 2.83
CA ARG A 96 -6.63 -18.06 2.89
C ARG A 96 -7.52 -19.21 2.46
#